data_AF-A0A8H7FG33-F1
#
_entry.id   AF-A0A8H7FG33-F1
#
_cell.length_a   1.000
_cell.length_b   1.000
_cell.length_c   1.000
_cell.angle_alpha   90.00
_cell.angle_beta   90.00
_cell.angle_gamma   90.00
#
_symmetry.space_group_name_H-M   'P 1'
#
loop_
_entity.id
_entity.type
_entity.pdbx_description
1 polymer ?
#
loop_
_entity_poly.entity_id
_entity_poly.type
_entity_poly.pdbx_seq_one_letter_code
_entity_poly.pdbx_strand_id
1 'polypeptide(L)'
;MRVINARRHPPLLPCQVFDLVCGSSSGGLVAILLGRFGLDCAAAREAYNSLESSVTQSGAWDKLVEPSDFCLNSYENAIKQFLSGMGDVQLPMIAHIELPTATKTFATVGAFAPDYTDRVYHIRSYPTPKGTSAPSPPRHQWSILQAMRGTCAGRYTQTQPLYIEQDGAKYEFQDAAMLGFNNPTELACREAKKLWGEAPVVVSIGTSLSDITGQHLTTIVDTMLTSIPLSAANEKTTRKSATDIITQLVRTAADSELVHARTRASIGPSGKYHRINPLIRLPVEDLVDWRRTTDTETAIQKWLDAPEQAPIFEALVMDLKLPEPPQPKTKEEARFVPPPPPPPETNKDYNPQLDKPRPDNMIDYLKCYRVWFIIDDSGSMDTEGRWEETRAALIGIAEYAMKCRGLTDIDLRFFNSAITLLNIQSTSEIESVFTSVQPNGGTPTGAVLNGILNDHIRKLDQAIDTPNYRNIKPLDIIVITDGIPTDKPANVIATASAHLQKSRHHPNHVGIQFVQIGRDNGADAALAQLMQGAVGNMVDTVLYDEKLTPQRLERILLGGIQPNVRAMLPSA
;
A
#
# COMPACT_ATOMS: atom_id res chain seq x y z
N MET A 1 -22.69 5.93 5.50
CA MET A 1 -21.77 6.66 4.58
C MET A 1 -20.34 6.53 5.09
N ARG A 2 -19.75 5.34 4.96
CA ARG A 2 -18.35 5.09 5.34
C ARG A 2 -17.72 4.06 4.38
N VAL A 3 -17.82 4.30 3.08
CA VAL A 3 -16.85 3.78 2.10
C VAL A 3 -16.52 4.85 1.09
N ILE A 4 -15.30 5.36 1.22
CA ILE A 4 -14.17 5.21 0.30
C ILE A 4 -13.01 5.86 1.08
N ASN A 5 -12.30 5.08 1.89
CA ASN A 5 -11.12 5.54 2.62
C ASN A 5 -10.05 4.42 2.66
N ALA A 6 -9.64 3.98 1.47
CA ALA A 6 -8.35 3.34 1.28
C ALA A 6 -7.57 4.28 0.36
N ARG A 7 -6.63 5.05 0.88
CA ARG A 7 -5.19 4.76 0.86
C ARG A 7 -4.47 5.80 1.73
N ARG A 8 -3.45 5.39 2.49
CA ARG A 8 -2.21 6.12 2.89
C ARG A 8 -1.66 5.72 4.26
N HIS A 9 -1.49 4.43 4.44
CA HIS A 9 -0.39 3.82 5.18
C HIS A 9 0.28 2.83 4.21
N PRO A 10 1.52 2.34 4.41
CA PRO A 10 1.96 1.15 3.70
C PRO A 10 0.84 0.11 3.83
N PRO A 11 0.34 -0.47 2.71
CA PRO A 11 -0.79 -1.38 2.76
C PRO A 11 -0.47 -2.50 3.75
N LEU A 12 -1.43 -2.84 4.61
CA LEU A 12 -1.28 -3.98 5.52
C LEU A 12 -0.89 -5.20 4.68
N LEU A 13 0.20 -5.86 5.08
CA LEU A 13 0.62 -7.09 4.45
C LEU A 13 -0.44 -8.15 4.74
N PRO A 14 -0.75 -9.06 3.80
CA PRO A 14 -1.72 -10.12 4.08
C PRO A 14 -1.38 -10.97 5.31
N CYS A 15 -0.09 -11.15 5.61
CA CYS A 15 0.36 -11.83 6.83
C CYS A 15 0.04 -11.08 8.14
N GLN A 16 -0.22 -9.77 8.08
CA GLN A 16 -0.68 -8.94 9.20
C GLN A 16 -2.20 -8.94 9.36
N VAL A 17 -2.92 -9.41 8.34
CA VAL A 17 -4.39 -9.43 8.29
C VAL A 17 -4.93 -10.83 8.60
N PHE A 18 -4.27 -11.88 8.12
CA PHE A 18 -4.76 -13.25 8.18
C PHE A 18 -3.86 -14.12 9.07
N ASP A 19 -4.45 -14.77 10.07
CA ASP A 19 -3.75 -15.78 10.90
C ASP A 19 -3.40 -17.06 10.12
N LEU A 20 -4.10 -17.31 9.01
CA LEU A 20 -3.91 -18.45 8.13
C LEU A 20 -4.12 -18.04 6.67
N VAL A 21 -3.15 -18.31 5.82
CA VAL A 21 -3.28 -18.17 4.36
C VAL A 21 -3.07 -19.55 3.72
N CYS A 22 -3.99 -19.97 2.86
CA CYS A 22 -3.86 -21.27 2.19
C CYS A 22 -4.38 -21.26 0.77
N GLY A 23 -3.93 -22.23 -0.03
CA GLY A 23 -4.35 -22.32 -1.43
C GLY A 23 -4.06 -23.69 -2.05
N SER A 24 -4.75 -23.95 -3.17
CA SER A 24 -4.50 -25.07 -4.09
C SER A 24 -4.09 -24.53 -5.45
N SER A 25 -3.35 -25.31 -6.24
CA SER A 25 -2.89 -24.89 -7.56
C SER A 25 -2.12 -23.55 -7.49
N SER A 26 -2.35 -22.63 -8.43
CA SER A 26 -1.85 -21.25 -8.40
C SER A 26 -2.16 -20.52 -7.08
N GLY A 27 -3.29 -20.81 -6.43
CA GLY A 27 -3.62 -20.27 -5.12
C GLY A 27 -2.64 -20.71 -4.02
N GLY A 28 -2.07 -21.92 -4.13
CA GLY A 28 -1.03 -22.40 -3.22
C GLY A 28 0.28 -21.63 -3.38
N LEU A 29 0.63 -21.27 -4.62
CA LEU A 29 1.77 -20.40 -4.91
C LEU A 29 1.56 -19.01 -4.30
N VAL A 30 0.39 -18.41 -4.52
CA VAL A 30 0.00 -17.10 -3.94
C VAL A 30 0.02 -17.15 -2.42
N ALA A 31 -0.45 -18.24 -1.81
CA ALA A 31 -0.42 -18.42 -0.37
C ALA A 31 1.01 -18.42 0.18
N ILE A 32 1.95 -19.07 -0.50
CA ILE A 32 3.38 -19.07 -0.14
C ILE A 32 3.97 -17.65 -0.26
N LEU A 33 3.69 -16.94 -1.35
CA LEU A 33 4.21 -15.57 -1.57
C LEU A 33 3.70 -14.57 -0.52
N LEU A 34 2.39 -14.56 -0.27
CA LEU A 34 1.78 -13.61 0.66
C LEU A 34 1.96 -14.01 2.13
N GLY A 35 1.85 -15.30 2.43
CA GLY A 35 1.81 -15.79 3.80
C GLY A 35 3.18 -16.22 4.34
N ARG A 36 3.93 -17.01 3.56
CA ARG A 36 5.24 -17.55 4.00
C ARG A 36 6.40 -16.59 3.77
N PHE A 37 6.36 -15.82 2.68
CA PHE A 37 7.36 -14.79 2.39
C PHE A 37 6.97 -13.40 2.89
N GLY A 38 5.70 -13.16 3.20
CA GLY A 38 5.26 -11.85 3.71
C GLY A 38 5.25 -10.74 2.69
N LEU A 39 5.22 -11.08 1.39
CA LEU A 39 5.23 -10.07 0.34
C LEU A 39 3.92 -9.27 0.37
N ASP A 40 4.02 -7.98 0.04
CA ASP A 40 2.83 -7.20 -0.29
C ASP A 40 2.20 -7.71 -1.61
N CYS A 41 0.95 -7.31 -1.88
CA CYS A 41 0.23 -7.78 -3.05
C CYS A 41 0.89 -7.39 -4.38
N ALA A 42 1.62 -6.27 -4.45
CA ALA A 42 2.28 -5.83 -5.67
C ALA A 42 3.53 -6.67 -5.95
N ALA A 43 4.39 -6.86 -4.94
CA ALA A 43 5.58 -7.70 -5.02
C ALA A 43 5.21 -9.18 -5.28
N ALA A 44 4.14 -9.68 -4.65
CA ALA A 44 3.66 -11.03 -4.91
C ALA A 44 3.14 -11.19 -6.35
N ARG A 45 2.46 -10.18 -6.91
CA ARG A 45 2.02 -10.19 -8.31
C ARG A 45 3.21 -10.21 -9.26
N GLU A 46 4.24 -9.40 -9.01
CA GLU A 46 5.46 -9.39 -9.82
C GLU A 46 6.19 -10.75 -9.78
N ALA A 47 6.34 -11.33 -8.58
CA ALA A 47 6.92 -12.66 -8.40
C ALA A 47 6.10 -13.73 -9.13
N TYR A 48 4.77 -13.73 -8.97
CA TYR A 48 3.86 -14.65 -9.65
C TYR A 48 4.01 -14.55 -11.17
N ASN A 49 3.94 -13.35 -11.74
CA ASN A 49 4.07 -13.13 -13.18
C ASN A 49 5.43 -13.58 -13.72
N SER A 50 6.51 -13.32 -12.96
CA SER A 50 7.84 -13.80 -13.34
C SER A 50 7.92 -15.33 -13.37
N LEU A 51 7.32 -16.02 -12.38
CA LEU A 51 7.30 -17.48 -12.32
C LEU A 51 6.45 -18.07 -13.45
N GLU A 52 5.25 -17.55 -13.68
CA GLU A 52 4.32 -18.06 -14.71
C GLU A 52 4.85 -17.84 -16.14
N SER A 53 5.50 -16.70 -16.41
CA SER A 53 6.08 -16.41 -17.74
C SER A 53 7.14 -17.42 -18.18
N SER A 54 7.75 -18.16 -17.24
CA SER A 54 8.76 -19.18 -17.51
C SER A 54 8.18 -20.52 -17.97
N VAL A 55 6.88 -20.75 -17.75
CA VAL A 55 6.22 -22.04 -17.96
C VAL A 55 5.63 -22.16 -19.36
N THR A 56 5.30 -21.04 -20.01
CA THR A 56 4.33 -21.02 -21.10
C THR A 56 4.79 -20.14 -22.28
N GLN A 57 5.40 -20.78 -23.28
CA GLN A 57 5.66 -20.17 -24.60
C GLN A 57 4.38 -20.22 -25.47
N SER A 58 4.17 -19.23 -26.35
CA SER A 58 3.00 -19.03 -27.24
C SER A 58 2.38 -20.32 -27.79
N GLY A 59 1.04 -20.37 -27.89
CA GLY A 59 0.28 -21.55 -28.34
C GLY A 59 -0.13 -22.44 -27.16
N ALA A 60 -1.08 -21.97 -26.34
CA ALA A 60 -1.37 -22.59 -25.04
C ALA A 60 -2.09 -23.94 -25.15
N TRP A 61 -2.90 -24.14 -26.19
CA TRP A 61 -3.74 -25.35 -26.33
C TRP A 61 -3.13 -26.43 -27.21
N ASP A 62 -2.46 -26.06 -28.31
CA ASP A 62 -1.74 -26.97 -29.22
C ASP A 62 -0.66 -27.77 -28.47
N LYS A 63 0.09 -27.12 -27.57
CA LYS A 63 1.08 -27.80 -26.72
C LYS A 63 0.46 -28.63 -25.60
N LEU A 64 -0.72 -28.25 -25.09
CA LEU A 64 -1.39 -28.95 -23.99
C LEU A 64 -2.04 -30.27 -24.44
N VAL A 65 -2.51 -30.31 -25.69
CA VAL A 65 -3.09 -31.51 -26.30
C VAL A 65 -2.04 -32.49 -26.82
N GLU A 66 -0.82 -31.99 -27.10
CA GLU A 66 0.33 -32.81 -27.48
C GLU A 66 0.86 -33.67 -26.32
N PRO A 67 1.25 -34.93 -26.54
CA PRO A 67 1.76 -35.82 -25.49
C PRO A 67 3.21 -35.55 -25.02
N SER A 68 3.82 -34.41 -25.32
CA SER A 68 5.28 -34.22 -25.23
C SER A 68 5.84 -34.18 -23.79
N ASP A 69 7.15 -34.42 -23.65
CA ASP A 69 7.88 -34.33 -22.38
C ASP A 69 7.87 -32.89 -21.85
N PHE A 70 6.81 -32.57 -21.10
CA PHE A 70 6.50 -31.23 -20.59
C PHE A 70 7.65 -30.59 -19.80
N CYS A 71 7.68 -29.25 -19.83
CA CYS A 71 8.79 -28.36 -19.47
C CYS A 71 9.15 -28.32 -17.96
N LEU A 72 9.41 -29.48 -17.35
CA LEU A 72 9.78 -29.67 -15.95
C LEU A 72 10.85 -28.68 -15.50
N ASN A 73 11.88 -28.50 -16.32
CA ASN A 73 13.08 -27.74 -15.99
C ASN A 73 12.81 -26.23 -15.93
N SER A 74 12.00 -25.66 -16.83
CA SER A 74 11.86 -24.20 -16.91
C SER A 74 11.15 -23.62 -15.68
N TYR A 75 10.03 -24.23 -15.27
CA TYR A 75 9.32 -23.78 -14.06
C TYR A 75 10.13 -24.02 -12.79
N GLU A 76 10.81 -25.18 -12.67
CA GLU A 76 11.67 -25.44 -11.52
C GLU A 76 12.83 -24.46 -11.45
N ASN A 77 13.45 -24.18 -12.59
CA ASN A 77 14.57 -23.24 -12.68
C ASN A 77 14.12 -21.82 -12.34
N ALA A 78 12.92 -21.41 -12.74
CA ALA A 78 12.35 -20.12 -12.36
C ALA A 78 12.12 -20.02 -10.85
N ILE A 79 11.57 -21.07 -10.22
CA ILE A 79 11.43 -21.11 -8.76
C ILE A 79 12.82 -21.09 -8.11
N LYS A 80 13.78 -21.88 -8.60
CA LYS A 80 15.16 -21.88 -8.08
C LYS A 80 15.82 -20.51 -8.22
N GLN A 81 15.62 -19.81 -9.33
CA GLN A 81 16.15 -18.47 -9.55
C GLN A 81 15.52 -17.45 -8.58
N PHE A 82 14.20 -17.50 -8.41
CA PHE A 82 13.48 -16.69 -7.42
C PHE A 82 14.02 -16.94 -6.00
N LEU A 83 14.17 -18.21 -5.60
CA LEU A 83 14.70 -18.59 -4.28
C LEU A 83 16.18 -18.23 -4.11
N SER A 84 16.97 -18.28 -5.18
CA SER A 84 18.38 -17.85 -5.16
C SER A 84 18.49 -16.35 -4.88
N GLY A 85 17.57 -15.54 -5.40
CA GLY A 85 17.45 -14.12 -5.05
C GLY A 85 17.11 -13.88 -3.57
N MET A 86 16.54 -14.88 -2.90
CA MET A 86 16.23 -14.87 -1.46
C MET A 86 17.34 -15.49 -0.60
N GLY A 87 18.44 -15.96 -1.21
CA GLY A 87 19.64 -16.42 -0.51
C GLY A 87 19.78 -17.94 -0.30
N ASP A 88 18.71 -18.72 -0.47
CA ASP A 88 18.77 -20.19 -0.36
C ASP A 88 17.64 -20.89 -1.16
N VAL A 89 18.01 -21.87 -1.98
CA VAL A 89 17.12 -22.65 -2.84
C VAL A 89 16.44 -23.81 -2.09
N GLN A 90 17.02 -24.27 -0.98
CA GLN A 90 16.52 -25.39 -0.19
C GLN A 90 15.83 -24.93 1.11
N LEU A 91 15.35 -23.69 1.13
CA LEU A 91 14.62 -23.14 2.28
C LEU A 91 13.52 -24.11 2.75
N PRO A 92 13.50 -24.47 4.05
CA PRO A 92 12.44 -25.31 4.58
C PRO A 92 11.10 -24.54 4.55
N MET A 93 10.03 -25.26 4.22
CA MET A 93 8.68 -24.70 4.28
C MET A 93 8.35 -24.29 5.72
N ILE A 94 8.63 -25.18 6.69
CA ILE A 94 8.48 -24.87 8.12
C ILE A 94 9.47 -23.77 8.51
N ALA A 95 8.95 -22.65 9.01
CA ALA A 95 9.77 -21.60 9.59
C ALA A 95 10.08 -21.95 11.06
N HIS A 96 11.37 -22.02 11.42
CA HIS A 96 11.80 -22.22 12.81
C HIS A 96 11.75 -20.94 13.66
N ILE A 97 11.56 -19.78 13.00
CA ILE A 97 11.50 -18.45 13.62
C ILE A 97 10.13 -17.87 13.26
N GLU A 98 9.39 -17.37 14.26
CA GLU A 98 8.23 -16.51 14.03
C GLU A 98 8.74 -15.21 13.39
N LEU A 99 8.85 -15.21 12.06
CA LEU A 99 9.19 -14.01 11.31
C LEU A 99 8.03 -13.03 11.48
N PRO A 100 8.27 -11.77 11.91
CA PRO A 100 7.22 -10.75 12.03
C PRO A 100 6.46 -10.48 10.72
N THR A 101 7.03 -10.93 9.59
CA THR A 101 6.49 -10.81 8.25
C THR A 101 5.88 -12.10 7.72
N ALA A 102 5.66 -13.14 8.52
CA ALA A 102 5.06 -14.38 8.04
C ALA A 102 3.85 -14.81 8.88
N THR A 103 2.89 -15.48 8.25
CA THR A 103 1.74 -16.07 8.92
C THR A 103 1.70 -17.59 8.69
N LYS A 104 0.81 -18.29 9.40
CA LYS A 104 0.62 -19.72 9.17
C LYS A 104 0.13 -19.91 7.74
N THR A 105 0.81 -20.78 7.00
CA THR A 105 0.55 -20.97 5.58
C THR A 105 0.55 -22.44 5.25
N PHE A 106 -0.36 -22.87 4.38
CA PHE A 106 -0.20 -24.16 3.72
C PHE A 106 -0.63 -24.14 2.26
N ALA A 107 0.08 -24.89 1.44
CA ALA A 107 -0.33 -25.24 0.09
C ALA A 107 -0.84 -26.69 0.07
N THR A 108 -1.82 -27.00 -0.76
CA THR A 108 -2.37 -28.35 -0.88
C THR A 108 -1.71 -29.13 -2.00
N VAL A 109 -1.42 -30.41 -1.75
CA VAL A 109 -0.96 -31.36 -2.79
C VAL A 109 -1.76 -32.65 -2.72
N GLY A 110 -2.07 -33.21 -3.88
CA GLY A 110 -2.69 -34.52 -4.02
C GLY A 110 -1.63 -35.62 -4.12
N ALA A 111 -1.84 -36.76 -3.47
CA ALA A 111 -0.95 -37.93 -3.63
C ALA A 111 -1.58 -38.97 -4.57
N PHE A 112 -0.78 -39.53 -5.47
CA PHE A 112 -1.17 -40.64 -6.33
C PHE A 112 -0.88 -41.95 -5.60
N ALA A 113 -1.82 -42.45 -4.81
CA ALA A 113 -1.67 -43.75 -4.18
C ALA A 113 -3.01 -44.48 -4.02
N PRO A 114 -3.05 -45.79 -4.35
CA PRO A 114 -4.23 -46.62 -4.12
C PRO A 114 -4.46 -46.97 -2.63
N ASP A 115 -3.46 -46.81 -1.74
CA ASP A 115 -3.51 -47.37 -0.37
C ASP A 115 -3.38 -46.36 0.80
N TYR A 116 -3.47 -45.04 0.56
CA TYR A 116 -3.54 -44.05 1.65
C TYR A 116 -4.98 -43.60 1.91
N THR A 117 -5.36 -43.50 3.18
CA THR A 117 -6.69 -43.03 3.61
C THR A 117 -6.94 -41.56 3.26
N ASP A 118 -5.88 -40.76 3.17
CA ASP A 118 -5.92 -39.33 2.84
C ASP A 118 -5.22 -39.07 1.48
N ARG A 119 -5.98 -38.55 0.52
CA ARG A 119 -5.50 -38.23 -0.85
C ARG A 119 -4.94 -36.81 -1.00
N VAL A 120 -5.11 -35.95 0.01
CA VAL A 120 -4.66 -34.56 -0.01
C VAL A 120 -3.89 -34.23 1.26
N TYR A 121 -2.77 -33.54 1.09
CA TYR A 121 -1.86 -33.15 2.14
C TYR A 121 -1.68 -31.63 2.18
N HIS A 122 -1.52 -31.09 3.39
CA HIS A 122 -1.17 -29.69 3.61
C HIS A 122 0.34 -29.59 3.81
N ILE A 123 1.03 -28.93 2.90
CA ILE A 123 2.44 -28.59 3.06
C ILE A 123 2.49 -27.29 3.86
N ARG A 124 2.79 -27.40 5.16
CA ARG A 124 2.64 -26.32 6.15
C ARG A 124 3.93 -25.54 6.38
N SER A 125 3.80 -24.25 6.67
CA SER A 125 4.87 -23.40 7.19
C SER A 125 5.06 -23.50 8.71
N TYR A 126 4.24 -24.30 9.38
CA TYR A 126 4.17 -24.47 10.82
C TYR A 126 4.08 -25.96 11.19
N PRO A 127 4.38 -26.33 12.44
CA PRO A 127 4.27 -27.71 12.89
C PRO A 127 2.87 -28.30 12.69
N THR A 128 2.80 -29.58 12.35
CA THR A 128 1.52 -30.28 12.16
C THR A 128 0.66 -30.20 13.44
N PRO A 129 -0.59 -29.71 13.38
CA PRO A 129 -1.44 -29.61 14.56
C PRO A 129 -1.71 -30.97 15.20
N LYS A 130 -1.83 -30.99 16.53
CA LYS A 130 -2.18 -32.19 17.29
C LYS A 130 -3.48 -32.81 16.77
N GLY A 131 -3.52 -34.14 16.68
CA GLY A 131 -4.69 -34.88 16.17
C GLY A 131 -4.84 -34.86 14.64
N THR A 132 -3.79 -34.52 13.90
CA THR A 132 -3.72 -34.68 12.44
C THR A 132 -2.91 -35.92 12.08
N SER A 133 -3.34 -36.64 11.04
CA SER A 133 -2.56 -37.73 10.43
C SER A 133 -1.13 -37.27 10.13
N ALA A 134 -0.15 -38.17 10.30
CA ALA A 134 1.23 -37.85 9.96
C ALA A 134 1.33 -37.47 8.47
N PRO A 135 2.12 -36.43 8.12
CA PRO A 135 2.31 -36.06 6.73
C PRO A 135 2.98 -37.22 5.97
N SER A 136 2.58 -37.42 4.72
CA SER A 136 3.27 -38.28 3.78
C SER A 136 4.19 -37.42 2.90
N PRO A 137 5.45 -37.83 2.66
CA PRO A 137 6.11 -39.01 3.21
C PRO A 137 6.42 -38.86 4.72
N PRO A 138 6.44 -39.95 5.50
CA PRO A 138 6.77 -39.87 6.92
C PRO A 138 8.13 -39.22 7.15
N ARG A 139 8.20 -38.27 8.10
CA ARG A 139 9.42 -37.53 8.48
C ARG A 139 10.03 -36.65 7.38
N HIS A 140 9.41 -36.56 6.20
CA HIS A 140 9.89 -35.71 5.12
C HIS A 140 9.82 -34.23 5.52
N GLN A 141 10.91 -33.51 5.31
CA GLN A 141 10.96 -32.07 5.48
C GLN A 141 10.78 -31.40 4.12
N TRP A 142 9.60 -30.82 3.91
CA TRP A 142 9.27 -30.13 2.67
C TRP A 142 10.07 -28.83 2.55
N SER A 143 10.76 -28.65 1.41
CA SER A 143 11.29 -27.34 1.03
C SER A 143 10.23 -26.47 0.39
N ILE A 144 10.44 -25.15 0.37
CA ILE A 144 9.57 -24.20 -0.34
C ILE A 144 9.54 -24.53 -1.83
N LEU A 145 10.67 -24.94 -2.42
CA LEU A 145 10.75 -25.41 -3.80
C LEU A 145 9.78 -26.58 -4.05
N GLN A 146 9.79 -27.60 -3.18
CA GLN A 146 8.88 -28.74 -3.28
C GLN A 146 7.41 -28.33 -3.09
N ALA A 147 7.13 -27.40 -2.18
CA ALA A 147 5.78 -26.89 -1.95
C ALA A 147 5.22 -26.17 -3.19
N MET A 148 5.98 -25.23 -3.75
CA MET A 148 5.62 -24.47 -4.96
C MET A 148 5.50 -25.38 -6.17
N ARG A 149 6.39 -26.37 -6.31
CA ARG A 149 6.34 -27.35 -7.41
C ARG A 149 5.15 -28.31 -7.30
N GLY A 150 4.92 -28.85 -6.10
CA GLY A 150 3.88 -29.84 -5.85
C GLY A 150 2.47 -29.27 -5.99
N THR A 151 2.22 -28.05 -5.48
CA THR A 151 0.88 -27.43 -5.56
C THR A 151 0.47 -27.15 -7.00
N CYS A 152 1.44 -26.87 -7.89
CA CYS A 152 1.24 -26.64 -9.31
C CYS A 152 1.77 -27.82 -10.16
N ALA A 153 1.76 -29.06 -9.65
CA ALA A 153 2.20 -30.24 -10.40
C ALA A 153 1.01 -30.83 -11.17
N GLY A 154 0.73 -30.35 -12.36
CA GLY A 154 -0.44 -30.76 -13.11
C GLY A 154 -0.39 -30.44 -14.59
N ARG A 155 -1.28 -31.09 -15.33
CA ARG A 155 -1.33 -30.94 -16.79
C ARG A 155 -1.60 -29.48 -17.20
N TYR A 156 -2.45 -28.75 -16.48
CA TYR A 156 -2.77 -27.33 -16.75
C TYR A 156 -1.58 -26.39 -16.69
N THR A 157 -0.71 -26.62 -15.72
CA THR A 157 0.52 -25.88 -15.50
C THR A 157 1.68 -26.47 -16.30
N GLN A 158 1.41 -27.42 -17.19
CA GLN A 158 2.41 -28.05 -18.07
C GLN A 158 3.59 -28.65 -17.28
N THR A 159 3.29 -29.28 -16.15
CA THR A 159 4.27 -29.86 -15.22
C THR A 159 3.97 -31.34 -14.96
N GLN A 160 5.03 -32.12 -14.75
CA GLN A 160 4.93 -33.52 -14.34
C GLN A 160 4.63 -33.66 -12.84
N PRO A 161 4.16 -34.83 -12.37
CA PRO A 161 4.07 -35.13 -10.95
C PRO A 161 5.41 -34.91 -10.24
N LEU A 162 5.34 -34.39 -9.01
CA LEU A 162 6.48 -34.26 -8.12
C LEU A 162 6.77 -35.61 -7.47
N TYR A 163 8.00 -36.09 -7.63
CA TYR A 163 8.47 -37.31 -6.98
C TYR A 163 9.36 -37.00 -5.78
N ILE A 164 9.09 -37.66 -4.66
CA ILE A 164 9.93 -37.62 -3.46
C ILE A 164 10.34 -39.04 -3.12
N GLU A 165 11.65 -39.27 -2.99
CA GLU A 165 12.19 -40.53 -2.50
C GLU A 165 12.53 -40.39 -1.01
N GLN A 166 11.92 -41.24 -0.19
CA GLN A 166 12.14 -41.25 1.26
C GLN A 166 12.08 -42.70 1.75
N ASP A 167 13.07 -43.10 2.57
CA ASP A 167 13.13 -44.44 3.18
C ASP A 167 13.00 -45.60 2.17
N GLY A 168 13.51 -45.44 0.95
CA GLY A 168 13.46 -46.45 -0.11
C GLY A 168 12.10 -46.56 -0.83
N ALA A 169 11.13 -45.70 -0.50
CA ALA A 169 9.85 -45.59 -1.19
C ALA A 169 9.80 -44.31 -2.05
N LYS A 170 9.13 -44.41 -3.20
CA LYS A 170 8.88 -43.30 -4.11
C LYS A 170 7.44 -42.81 -3.94
N TYR A 171 7.30 -41.54 -3.60
CA TYR A 171 6.02 -40.87 -3.37
C TYR A 171 5.73 -39.92 -4.54
N GLU A 172 4.52 -40.00 -5.09
CA GLU A 172 4.09 -39.20 -6.22
C GLU A 172 3.03 -38.18 -5.79
N PHE A 173 3.27 -36.91 -6.10
CA PHE A 173 2.41 -35.79 -5.79
C PHE A 173 2.01 -35.01 -7.04
N GLN A 174 0.78 -34.51 -7.04
CA GLN A 174 0.22 -33.67 -8.09
C GLN A 174 -0.62 -32.52 -7.49
N ASP A 175 -1.10 -31.61 -8.33
CA ASP A 175 -2.04 -30.56 -7.95
C ASP A 175 -3.30 -31.18 -7.34
N ALA A 176 -3.67 -30.75 -6.13
CA ALA A 176 -4.84 -31.25 -5.42
C ALA A 176 -6.16 -30.94 -6.15
N ALA A 177 -6.19 -29.91 -7.00
CA ALA A 177 -7.33 -29.62 -7.86
C ALA A 177 -7.63 -30.78 -8.83
N MET A 178 -6.60 -31.54 -9.24
CA MET A 178 -6.78 -32.72 -10.10
C MET A 178 -7.56 -33.85 -9.42
N LEU A 179 -7.62 -33.85 -8.08
CA LEU A 179 -8.34 -34.82 -7.27
C LEU A 179 -9.69 -34.30 -6.74
N GLY A 180 -10.13 -33.11 -7.18
CA GLY A 180 -11.36 -32.48 -6.69
C GLY A 180 -11.19 -31.81 -5.33
N PHE A 181 -10.02 -31.25 -5.04
CA PHE A 181 -9.76 -30.45 -3.85
C PHE A 181 -9.19 -29.08 -4.25
N ASN A 182 -9.93 -28.37 -5.09
CA ASN A 182 -9.49 -27.09 -5.66
C ASN A 182 -9.74 -25.91 -4.72
N ASN A 183 -10.90 -25.89 -4.03
CA ASN A 183 -11.21 -24.86 -3.05
C ASN A 183 -10.86 -25.37 -1.65
N PRO A 184 -9.80 -24.87 -0.99
CA PRO A 184 -9.33 -25.41 0.28
C PRO A 184 -10.12 -24.90 1.49
N THR A 185 -11.24 -24.19 1.32
CA THR A 185 -11.93 -23.53 2.45
C THR A 185 -12.44 -24.50 3.52
N GLU A 186 -12.98 -25.67 3.15
CA GLU A 186 -13.33 -26.70 4.13
C GLU A 186 -12.09 -27.21 4.88
N LEU A 187 -10.98 -27.42 4.17
CA LEU A 187 -9.72 -27.86 4.74
C LEU A 187 -9.17 -26.81 5.71
N ALA A 188 -9.22 -25.53 5.33
CA ALA A 188 -8.82 -24.39 6.14
C ALA A 188 -9.65 -24.26 7.41
N CYS A 189 -10.98 -24.45 7.33
CA CYS A 189 -11.85 -24.43 8.51
C CYS A 189 -11.52 -25.56 9.50
N ARG A 190 -11.27 -26.78 8.99
CA ARG A 190 -10.85 -27.92 9.82
C ARG A 190 -9.47 -27.68 10.45
N GLU A 191 -8.55 -27.10 9.68
CA GLU A 191 -7.20 -26.74 10.15
C GLU A 191 -7.27 -25.66 11.25
N ALA A 192 -8.04 -24.60 11.03
CA ALA A 192 -8.24 -23.52 11.99
C ALA A 192 -8.86 -24.03 13.30
N LYS A 193 -9.85 -24.94 13.22
CA LYS A 193 -10.43 -25.59 14.40
C LYS A 193 -9.40 -26.38 15.21
N LYS A 194 -8.42 -27.02 14.56
CA LYS A 194 -7.34 -27.74 15.25
C LYS A 194 -6.29 -26.82 15.85
N LEU A 195 -6.03 -25.68 15.22
CA LEU A 195 -5.04 -24.70 15.67
C LEU A 195 -5.55 -23.85 16.82
N TRP A 196 -6.79 -23.37 16.74
CA TRP A 196 -7.33 -22.34 17.63
C TRP A 196 -8.62 -22.74 18.35
N GLY A 197 -9.36 -23.76 17.88
CA GLY A 197 -10.63 -24.18 18.49
C GLY A 197 -11.81 -23.23 18.24
N GLU A 198 -11.58 -22.06 17.66
CA GLU A 198 -12.59 -21.03 17.37
C GLU A 198 -13.09 -21.10 15.92
N ALA A 199 -14.27 -20.51 15.68
CA ALA A 199 -14.82 -20.36 14.34
C ALA A 199 -14.10 -19.20 13.61
N PRO A 200 -13.48 -19.45 12.44
CA PRO A 200 -12.72 -18.42 11.73
C PRO A 200 -13.62 -17.43 10.99
N VAL A 201 -13.11 -16.22 10.77
CA VAL A 201 -13.55 -15.37 9.65
C VAL A 201 -12.92 -15.94 8.38
N VAL A 202 -13.74 -16.28 7.39
CA VAL A 202 -13.26 -16.93 6.17
C VAL A 202 -13.41 -16.00 4.98
N VAL A 203 -12.31 -15.77 4.28
CA VAL A 203 -12.29 -15.09 2.98
C VAL A 203 -11.87 -16.09 1.92
N SER A 204 -12.78 -16.38 0.98
CA SER A 204 -12.56 -17.31 -0.13
C SER A 204 -12.44 -16.55 -1.43
N ILE A 205 -11.26 -16.53 -2.04
CA ILE A 205 -11.00 -15.86 -3.31
C ILE A 205 -11.01 -16.90 -4.43
N GLY A 206 -11.89 -16.70 -5.43
CA GLY A 206 -12.04 -17.56 -6.59
C GLY A 206 -11.47 -16.96 -7.87
N THR A 207 -11.21 -17.82 -8.86
CA THR A 207 -10.61 -17.46 -10.16
C THR A 207 -11.64 -17.46 -11.30
N SER A 208 -12.93 -17.23 -11.00
CA SER A 208 -14.00 -17.05 -11.99
C SER A 208 -14.29 -18.23 -12.93
N LEU A 209 -13.87 -19.45 -12.62
CA LEU A 209 -14.13 -20.61 -13.48
C LEU A 209 -15.59 -21.11 -13.43
N SER A 210 -16.51 -20.48 -12.70
CA SER A 210 -17.89 -20.98 -12.58
C SER A 210 -18.68 -20.96 -13.90
N ASP A 211 -18.36 -20.05 -14.82
CA ASP A 211 -19.11 -19.88 -16.08
C ASP A 211 -19.01 -21.10 -17.02
N ILE A 212 -17.95 -21.90 -16.92
CA ILE A 212 -17.80 -23.09 -17.77
C ILE A 212 -18.71 -24.26 -17.35
N THR A 213 -19.24 -24.25 -16.13
CA THR A 213 -20.11 -25.32 -15.62
C THR A 213 -21.51 -25.31 -16.25
N GLY A 214 -21.93 -24.18 -16.83
CA GLY A 214 -23.22 -24.03 -17.50
C GLY A 214 -23.23 -24.40 -18.99
N GLN A 215 -22.08 -24.77 -19.57
CA GLN A 215 -21.94 -25.03 -21.00
C GLN A 215 -21.81 -26.53 -21.31
N HIS A 216 -22.27 -26.95 -22.49
CA HIS A 216 -22.11 -28.33 -22.94
C HIS A 216 -20.64 -28.64 -23.23
N LEU A 217 -20.11 -29.71 -22.62
CA LEU A 217 -18.71 -30.15 -22.76
C LEU A 217 -18.27 -30.23 -24.23
N THR A 218 -19.11 -30.78 -25.10
CA THR A 218 -18.84 -30.91 -26.54
C THR A 218 -18.65 -29.55 -27.21
N THR A 219 -19.47 -28.55 -26.86
CA THR A 219 -19.36 -27.19 -27.40
C THR A 219 -18.02 -26.56 -27.02
N ILE A 220 -17.62 -26.67 -25.76
CA ILE A 220 -16.34 -26.14 -25.26
C ILE A 220 -15.16 -26.79 -26.00
N VAL A 221 -15.19 -28.12 -26.15
CA VAL A 221 -14.16 -28.88 -26.87
C VAL A 221 -14.12 -28.51 -28.35
N ASP A 222 -15.28 -28.38 -29.01
CA ASP A 222 -15.33 -28.00 -30.42
C ASP A 222 -14.79 -26.57 -30.64
N THR A 223 -15.19 -25.62 -29.81
CA THR A 223 -14.65 -24.24 -29.83
C THR A 223 -13.13 -24.24 -29.66
N MET A 224 -12.60 -24.97 -28.67
CA MET A 224 -11.16 -25.11 -28.46
C MET A 224 -10.47 -25.68 -29.71
N LEU A 225 -11.00 -26.74 -30.31
CA LEU A 225 -10.40 -27.38 -31.49
C LEU A 225 -10.39 -26.47 -32.73
N THR A 226 -11.28 -25.47 -32.84
CA THR A 226 -11.22 -24.48 -33.94
C THR A 226 -9.96 -23.61 -33.92
N SER A 227 -9.31 -23.48 -32.75
CA SER A 227 -8.09 -22.69 -32.58
C SER A 227 -6.79 -23.48 -32.82
N ILE A 228 -6.89 -24.79 -33.07
CA ILE A 228 -5.73 -25.69 -33.26
C ILE A 228 -5.67 -26.15 -34.73
N PRO A 229 -4.55 -25.99 -35.45
CA PRO A 229 -4.39 -26.57 -36.77
C PRO A 229 -4.33 -28.11 -36.67
N LEU A 230 -5.33 -28.83 -37.18
CA LEU A 230 -5.42 -30.30 -37.08
C LEU A 230 -5.25 -30.98 -38.43
N SER A 231 -4.47 -32.07 -38.45
CA SER A 231 -4.48 -33.05 -39.54
C SER A 231 -5.43 -34.20 -39.21
N ALA A 232 -6.03 -34.83 -40.22
CA ALA A 232 -7.01 -35.91 -40.04
C ALA A 232 -6.47 -37.11 -39.23
N ALA A 233 -5.15 -37.37 -39.26
CA ALA A 233 -4.51 -38.43 -38.48
C ALA A 233 -4.39 -38.12 -36.98
N ASN A 234 -4.29 -36.84 -36.61
CA ASN A 234 -4.11 -36.39 -35.22
C ASN A 234 -5.44 -36.01 -34.55
N GLU A 235 -6.49 -35.74 -35.34
CA GLU A 235 -7.78 -35.22 -34.86
C GLU A 235 -8.39 -36.04 -33.72
N LYS A 236 -8.41 -37.38 -33.83
CA LYS A 236 -9.03 -38.25 -32.81
C LYS A 236 -8.28 -38.21 -31.47
N THR A 237 -6.95 -38.25 -31.51
CA THR A 237 -6.10 -38.21 -30.30
C THR A 237 -6.14 -36.83 -29.66
N THR A 238 -6.06 -35.78 -30.47
CA THR A 238 -6.16 -34.38 -29.99
C THR A 238 -7.52 -34.09 -29.37
N ARG A 239 -8.61 -34.53 -30.01
CA ARG A 239 -9.97 -34.39 -29.47
C ARG A 239 -10.12 -35.11 -28.12
N LYS A 240 -9.54 -36.31 -27.97
CA LYS A 240 -9.52 -37.01 -26.69
C LYS A 240 -8.77 -36.22 -25.62
N SER A 241 -7.55 -35.76 -25.92
CA SER A 241 -6.76 -34.91 -25.01
C SER A 241 -7.52 -33.65 -24.59
N ALA A 242 -8.10 -32.92 -25.56
CA ALA A 242 -8.92 -31.74 -25.30
C ALA A 242 -10.11 -32.05 -24.40
N THR A 243 -10.82 -33.16 -24.68
CA THR A 243 -11.94 -33.61 -23.86
C THR A 243 -11.52 -33.89 -22.42
N ASP A 244 -10.40 -34.58 -22.21
CA ASP A 244 -9.89 -34.89 -20.87
C ASP A 244 -9.54 -33.61 -20.09
N ILE A 245 -8.88 -32.66 -20.75
CA ILE A 245 -8.48 -31.36 -20.19
C ILE A 245 -9.69 -30.54 -19.78
N ILE A 246 -10.66 -30.37 -20.69
CA ILE A 246 -11.88 -29.61 -20.43
C ILE A 246 -12.74 -30.29 -19.36
N THR A 247 -12.88 -31.61 -19.41
CA THR A 247 -13.61 -32.38 -18.38
C THR A 247 -13.04 -32.08 -17.00
N GLN A 248 -11.72 -32.07 -16.90
CA GLN A 248 -11.06 -31.81 -15.64
C GLN A 248 -11.18 -30.33 -15.22
N LEU A 249 -11.26 -29.36 -16.14
CA LEU A 249 -11.48 -27.94 -15.81
C LEU A 249 -12.88 -27.74 -15.27
N VAL A 250 -13.88 -28.34 -15.92
CA VAL A 250 -15.28 -28.32 -15.48
C VAL A 250 -15.41 -28.94 -14.09
N ARG A 251 -14.70 -30.04 -13.81
CA ARG A 251 -14.66 -30.65 -12.46
C ARG A 251 -14.05 -29.71 -11.43
N THR A 252 -12.93 -29.07 -11.75
CA THR A 252 -12.24 -28.08 -10.88
C THR A 252 -13.14 -26.88 -10.57
N ALA A 253 -13.88 -26.39 -11.57
CA ALA A 253 -14.85 -25.32 -11.42
C ALA A 253 -16.04 -25.74 -10.54
N ALA A 254 -16.62 -26.90 -10.83
CA ALA A 254 -17.74 -27.44 -10.07
C ALA A 254 -17.36 -27.69 -8.60
N ASP A 255 -16.17 -28.23 -8.33
CA ASP A 255 -15.67 -28.42 -6.97
C ASP A 255 -15.61 -27.09 -6.21
N SER A 256 -15.10 -26.03 -6.84
CA SER A 256 -14.97 -24.71 -6.19
C SER A 256 -16.30 -24.19 -5.66
N GLU A 257 -17.36 -24.33 -6.45
CA GLU A 257 -18.72 -23.90 -6.10
C GLU A 257 -19.42 -24.87 -5.12
N LEU A 258 -19.21 -26.17 -5.27
CA LEU A 258 -19.73 -27.17 -4.33
C LEU A 258 -19.13 -27.03 -2.93
N VAL A 259 -17.81 -26.80 -2.83
CA VAL A 259 -17.15 -26.53 -1.55
C VAL A 259 -17.59 -25.20 -0.97
N HIS A 260 -17.77 -24.16 -1.79
CA HIS A 260 -18.32 -22.88 -1.34
C HIS A 260 -19.70 -23.07 -0.68
N ALA A 261 -20.62 -23.76 -1.36
CA ALA A 261 -21.97 -24.02 -0.84
C ALA A 261 -21.93 -24.83 0.47
N ARG A 262 -21.14 -25.91 0.52
CA ARG A 262 -20.98 -26.74 1.73
C ARG A 262 -20.36 -25.97 2.89
N THR A 263 -19.34 -25.18 2.64
CA THR A 263 -18.67 -24.36 3.67
C THR A 263 -19.64 -23.30 4.22
N ARG A 264 -20.37 -22.61 3.34
CA ARG A 264 -21.38 -21.63 3.75
C ARG A 264 -22.49 -22.27 4.59
N ALA A 265 -22.96 -23.45 4.21
CA ALA A 265 -23.96 -24.20 4.98
C ALA A 265 -23.42 -24.62 6.36
N SER A 266 -22.17 -25.08 6.43
CA SER A 266 -21.52 -25.52 7.67
C SER A 266 -21.28 -24.36 8.66
N ILE A 267 -20.85 -23.20 8.16
CA ILE A 267 -20.63 -21.99 8.97
C ILE A 267 -21.96 -21.38 9.45
N GLY A 268 -23.03 -21.57 8.68
CA GLY A 268 -24.36 -21.08 9.00
C GLY A 268 -24.56 -19.58 8.70
N PRO A 269 -25.80 -19.08 8.85
CA PRO A 269 -26.18 -17.73 8.42
C PRO A 269 -25.58 -16.61 9.28
N SER A 270 -25.24 -16.90 10.54
CA SER A 270 -24.62 -15.96 11.48
C SER A 270 -23.09 -15.97 11.45
N GLY A 271 -22.47 -16.91 10.73
CA GLY A 271 -21.03 -17.02 10.64
C GLY A 271 -20.42 -16.12 9.56
N LYS A 272 -19.16 -15.74 9.77
CA LYS A 272 -18.44 -14.75 8.95
C LYS A 272 -17.72 -15.43 7.79
N TYR A 273 -18.41 -15.57 6.67
CA TYR A 273 -17.88 -16.18 5.45
C TYR A 273 -18.12 -15.26 4.24
N HIS A 274 -17.02 -14.84 3.61
CA HIS A 274 -16.98 -13.90 2.49
C HIS A 274 -16.41 -14.61 1.25
N ARG A 275 -17.20 -14.75 0.19
CA ARG A 275 -16.76 -15.29 -1.11
C ARG A 275 -16.53 -14.13 -2.08
N ILE A 276 -15.31 -14.00 -2.57
CA ILE A 276 -14.90 -13.02 -3.57
C ILE A 276 -14.60 -13.81 -4.85
N ASN A 277 -15.50 -13.77 -5.82
CA ASN A 277 -15.35 -14.52 -7.07
C ASN A 277 -15.97 -13.68 -8.20
N PRO A 278 -15.23 -12.70 -8.76
CA PRO A 278 -15.73 -11.87 -9.85
C PRO A 278 -16.03 -12.75 -11.06
N LEU A 279 -17.14 -12.50 -11.77
CA LEU A 279 -17.46 -13.22 -13.01
C LEU A 279 -16.77 -12.55 -14.21
N ILE A 280 -15.59 -13.05 -14.55
CA ILE A 280 -14.77 -12.68 -15.69
C ILE A 280 -15.12 -13.62 -16.84
N ARG A 281 -15.94 -13.14 -17.77
CA ARG A 281 -16.38 -13.89 -18.97
C ARG A 281 -15.27 -13.91 -20.03
N LEU A 282 -14.22 -14.68 -19.77
CA LEU A 282 -13.20 -14.96 -20.80
C LEU A 282 -13.76 -15.98 -21.80
N PRO A 283 -13.44 -15.84 -23.11
CA PRO A 283 -13.62 -16.91 -24.08
C PRO A 283 -12.94 -18.20 -23.62
N VAL A 284 -13.47 -19.35 -24.01
CA VAL A 284 -12.97 -20.67 -23.57
C VAL A 284 -11.52 -20.88 -23.97
N GLU A 285 -11.18 -20.45 -25.18
CA GLU A 285 -9.85 -20.45 -25.77
C GLU A 285 -8.83 -19.61 -24.99
N ASP A 286 -9.29 -18.71 -24.11
CA ASP A 286 -8.45 -17.84 -23.31
C ASP A 286 -8.34 -18.30 -21.84
N LEU A 287 -9.08 -19.34 -21.42
CA LEU A 287 -9.16 -19.78 -20.02
C LEU A 287 -7.82 -20.24 -19.42
N VAL A 288 -6.88 -20.64 -20.27
CA VAL A 288 -5.51 -21.04 -19.88
C VAL A 288 -4.45 -20.09 -20.43
N ASP A 289 -4.86 -18.98 -21.06
CA ASP A 289 -3.94 -17.98 -21.59
C ASP A 289 -3.63 -16.90 -20.56
N TRP A 290 -2.46 -17.04 -19.93
CA TRP A 290 -1.92 -16.10 -18.95
C TRP A 290 -1.63 -14.70 -19.53
N ARG A 291 -1.52 -14.54 -20.86
CA ARG A 291 -1.22 -13.25 -21.50
C ARG A 291 -2.37 -12.26 -21.45
N ARG A 292 -3.57 -12.73 -21.09
CA ARG A 292 -4.76 -11.90 -20.87
C ARG A 292 -4.74 -11.19 -19.50
N THR A 293 -3.55 -10.99 -18.92
CA THR A 293 -3.38 -10.32 -17.61
C THR A 293 -4.06 -8.94 -17.60
N THR A 294 -3.81 -8.10 -18.62
CA THR A 294 -4.41 -6.77 -18.72
C THR A 294 -5.94 -6.79 -18.83
N ASP A 295 -6.48 -7.73 -19.61
CA ASP A 295 -7.94 -7.87 -19.79
C ASP A 295 -8.60 -8.34 -18.49
N THR A 296 -7.95 -9.28 -17.80
CA THR A 296 -8.38 -9.80 -16.50
C THR A 296 -8.35 -8.70 -15.44
N GLU A 297 -7.27 -7.92 -15.36
CA GLU A 297 -7.15 -6.78 -14.44
C GLU A 297 -8.22 -5.72 -14.73
N THR A 298 -8.47 -5.40 -16.00
CA THR A 298 -9.49 -4.42 -16.40
C THR A 298 -10.89 -4.90 -16.01
N ALA A 299 -11.20 -6.17 -16.24
CA ALA A 299 -12.48 -6.77 -15.87
C ALA A 299 -12.68 -6.79 -14.35
N ILE A 300 -11.65 -7.15 -13.58
CA ILE A 300 -11.68 -7.14 -12.10
C ILE A 300 -11.84 -5.70 -11.59
N GLN A 301 -11.12 -4.73 -12.15
CA GLN A 301 -11.23 -3.33 -11.72
C GLN A 301 -12.63 -2.79 -11.97
N LYS A 302 -13.20 -3.06 -13.15
CA LYS A 302 -14.59 -2.70 -13.45
C LYS A 302 -15.59 -3.37 -12.50
N TRP A 303 -15.35 -4.62 -12.13
CA TRP A 303 -16.17 -5.33 -11.15
C TRP A 303 -16.06 -4.69 -9.76
N LEU A 304 -14.84 -4.36 -9.31
CA LEU A 304 -14.59 -3.69 -8.03
C LEU A 304 -15.22 -2.30 -7.95
N ASP A 305 -15.22 -1.55 -9.05
CA ASP A 305 -15.77 -0.20 -9.13
C ASP A 305 -17.31 -0.18 -9.14
N ALA A 306 -17.96 -1.35 -9.29
CA ALA A 306 -19.41 -1.43 -9.30
C ALA A 306 -19.99 -1.13 -7.90
N PRO A 307 -21.00 -0.23 -7.78
CA PRO A 307 -21.53 0.23 -6.48
C PRO A 307 -22.01 -0.90 -5.56
N GLU A 308 -22.46 -2.02 -6.12
CA GLU A 308 -22.89 -3.21 -5.37
C GLU A 308 -21.75 -3.89 -4.59
N GLN A 309 -20.49 -3.68 -4.97
CA GLN A 309 -19.34 -4.29 -4.27
C GLN A 309 -18.98 -3.54 -2.99
N ALA A 310 -19.20 -2.23 -2.94
CA ALA A 310 -18.89 -1.40 -1.77
C ALA A 310 -19.40 -1.99 -0.43
N PRO A 311 -20.69 -2.34 -0.27
CA PRO A 311 -21.18 -2.92 0.99
C PRO A 311 -20.59 -4.29 1.34
N ILE A 312 -20.17 -5.08 0.33
CA ILE A 312 -19.54 -6.39 0.55
C ILE A 312 -18.16 -6.20 1.19
N PHE A 313 -17.35 -5.28 0.65
CA PHE A 313 -16.03 -4.98 1.20
C PHE A 313 -16.11 -4.20 2.53
N GLU A 314 -17.14 -3.38 2.75
CA GLU A 314 -17.42 -2.79 4.07
C GLU A 314 -17.59 -3.87 5.14
N ALA A 315 -18.49 -4.82 4.89
CA ALA A 315 -18.78 -5.90 5.83
C ALA A 315 -17.53 -6.75 6.10
N LEU A 316 -16.75 -7.04 5.06
CA LEU A 316 -15.49 -7.76 5.18
C LEU A 316 -14.49 -7.04 6.10
N VAL A 317 -14.24 -5.75 5.86
CA VAL A 317 -13.29 -4.96 6.66
C VAL A 317 -13.74 -4.88 8.12
N MET A 318 -15.04 -4.71 8.36
CA MET A 318 -15.60 -4.72 9.72
C MET A 318 -15.40 -6.08 10.43
N ASP A 319 -15.53 -7.18 9.69
CA ASP A 319 -15.36 -8.52 10.23
C ASP A 319 -13.90 -8.87 10.54
N LEU A 320 -12.97 -8.40 9.71
CA LEU A 320 -11.53 -8.64 9.86
C LEU A 320 -10.89 -7.87 11.03
N LYS A 321 -11.57 -6.83 11.57
CA LYS A 321 -11.05 -6.01 12.68
C LYS A 321 -9.59 -5.58 12.46
N LEU A 322 -9.28 -5.08 11.25
CA LEU A 322 -7.93 -4.73 10.85
C LEU A 322 -7.24 -3.84 11.89
N PRO A 323 -5.96 -4.09 12.23
CA PRO A 323 -5.24 -3.25 13.17
C PRO A 323 -5.21 -1.81 12.65
N GLU A 324 -5.51 -0.84 13.53
CA GLU A 324 -5.29 0.55 13.18
C GLU A 324 -3.78 0.74 12.92
N PRO A 325 -3.42 1.45 11.84
CA PRO A 325 -2.02 1.71 11.54
C PRO A 325 -1.36 2.40 12.76
N PRO A 326 -0.10 2.05 13.08
CA PRO A 326 0.56 2.60 14.26
C PRO A 326 0.60 4.13 14.16
N GLN A 327 -0.08 4.79 15.10
CA GLN A 327 -0.07 6.25 15.21
C GLN A 327 1.34 6.69 15.66
N PRO A 328 1.94 7.71 15.01
CA PRO A 328 3.22 8.24 15.44
C PRO A 328 3.09 8.77 16.87
N LYS A 329 4.03 8.42 17.74
CA LYS A 329 4.04 8.88 19.14
C LYS A 329 4.86 10.15 19.30
N THR A 330 5.82 10.36 18.40
CA THR A 330 6.73 11.51 18.45
C THR A 330 6.70 12.31 17.16
N LYS A 331 7.09 13.59 17.25
CA LYS A 331 7.27 14.49 16.11
C LYS A 331 8.22 13.89 15.06
N GLU A 332 9.31 13.26 15.51
CA GLU A 332 10.32 12.69 14.62
C GLU A 332 9.78 11.47 13.85
N GLU A 333 9.03 10.58 14.51
CA GLU A 333 8.36 9.47 13.83
C GLU A 333 7.35 9.98 12.79
N ALA A 334 6.56 10.98 13.15
CA ALA A 334 5.54 11.55 12.29
C ALA A 334 6.09 12.13 10.97
N ARG A 335 7.32 12.66 10.95
CA ARG A 335 7.93 13.25 9.73
C ARG A 335 8.02 12.26 8.57
N PHE A 336 8.19 10.98 8.87
CA PHE A 336 8.34 9.91 7.88
C PHE A 336 7.04 9.17 7.58
N VAL A 337 5.95 9.50 8.28
CA VAL A 337 4.64 8.90 8.06
C VAL A 337 4.00 9.53 6.81
N PRO A 338 3.55 8.72 5.83
CA PRO A 338 2.76 9.24 4.72
C PRO A 338 1.49 9.94 5.24
N PRO A 339 1.15 11.14 4.74
CA PRO A 339 -0.06 11.83 5.20
C PRO A 339 -1.30 10.98 4.92
N PRO A 340 -2.28 10.88 5.84
CA PRO A 340 -3.52 10.16 5.58
C PRO A 340 -4.29 10.82 4.41
N PRO A 341 -5.20 10.07 3.75
CA PRO A 341 -5.95 10.63 2.63
C PRO A 341 -6.78 11.84 3.06
N PRO A 342 -6.97 12.84 2.18
CA PRO A 342 -7.87 13.94 2.48
C PRO A 342 -9.32 13.43 2.55
N PRO A 343 -10.23 14.23 3.12
CA PRO A 343 -11.66 13.93 3.08
C PRO A 343 -12.15 13.62 1.65
N PRO A 344 -13.05 12.64 1.44
CA PRO A 344 -13.52 12.25 0.11
C PRO A 344 -14.09 13.40 -0.73
N GLU A 345 -14.67 14.41 -0.06
CA GLU A 345 -15.25 15.61 -0.63
C GLU A 345 -14.22 16.68 -1.05
N THR A 346 -12.93 16.49 -0.77
CA THR A 346 -11.88 17.42 -1.21
C THR A 346 -11.89 17.57 -2.74
N ASN A 347 -11.77 18.83 -3.21
CA ASN A 347 -11.76 19.17 -4.63
C ASN A 347 -10.73 18.33 -5.38
N LYS A 348 -11.04 17.84 -6.59
CA LYS A 348 -10.10 17.02 -7.37
C LYS A 348 -8.99 17.89 -7.98
N ASP A 349 -7.96 17.25 -8.55
CA ASP A 349 -6.84 17.92 -9.24
C ASP A 349 -6.08 18.96 -8.39
N TYR A 350 -6.01 18.79 -7.07
CA TYR A 350 -5.10 19.55 -6.22
C TYR A 350 -3.64 19.13 -6.48
N ASN A 351 -2.69 19.89 -5.92
CA ASN A 351 -1.27 19.59 -6.10
C ASN A 351 -0.88 18.22 -5.52
N PRO A 352 -0.33 17.28 -6.32
CA PRO A 352 -0.04 15.92 -5.87
C PRO A 352 1.03 15.84 -4.77
N GLN A 353 1.80 16.91 -4.53
CA GLN A 353 2.73 16.98 -3.40
C GLN A 353 2.04 16.90 -2.03
N LEU A 354 0.77 17.32 -1.93
CA LEU A 354 0.00 17.35 -0.69
C LEU A 354 -0.27 15.97 -0.09
N ASP A 355 -0.14 14.94 -0.94
CA ASP A 355 -0.36 13.53 -0.64
C ASP A 355 0.94 12.78 -0.34
N LYS A 356 2.09 13.45 -0.49
CA LYS A 356 3.41 12.87 -0.29
C LYS A 356 3.97 13.31 1.07
N PRO A 357 4.87 12.52 1.67
CA PRO A 357 5.66 12.97 2.80
C PRO A 357 6.33 14.32 2.51
N ARG A 358 6.55 15.11 3.56
CA ARG A 358 7.33 16.33 3.45
C ARG A 358 8.77 15.97 3.05
N PRO A 359 9.42 16.71 2.13
CA PRO A 359 10.79 16.43 1.75
C PRO A 359 11.77 16.50 2.93
N ASP A 360 12.76 15.62 2.93
CA ASP A 360 13.79 15.49 3.97
C ASP A 360 15.07 16.27 3.67
N ASN A 361 15.13 16.95 2.52
CA ASN A 361 16.25 17.78 2.09
C ASN A 361 15.76 19.14 1.57
N MET A 362 16.62 20.16 1.70
CA MET A 362 16.27 21.56 1.40
C MET A 362 15.93 21.78 -0.08
N ILE A 363 16.60 21.09 -1.00
CA ILE A 363 16.42 21.28 -2.45
C ILE A 363 15.00 20.89 -2.85
N ASP A 364 14.57 19.70 -2.43
CA ASP A 364 13.24 19.21 -2.77
C ASP A 364 12.15 19.95 -1.99
N TYR A 365 12.43 20.34 -0.75
CA TYR A 365 11.54 21.21 0.02
C TYR A 365 11.24 22.52 -0.71
N LEU A 366 12.29 23.26 -1.13
CA LEU A 366 12.13 24.53 -1.85
C LEU A 366 11.56 24.38 -3.27
N LYS A 367 11.67 23.20 -3.90
CA LYS A 367 10.95 22.90 -5.15
C LYS A 367 9.46 22.71 -4.92
N CYS A 368 9.11 22.03 -3.82
CA CYS A 368 7.77 21.56 -3.56
C CYS A 368 6.88 22.61 -2.90
N TYR A 369 7.45 23.49 -2.08
CA TYR A 369 6.72 24.47 -1.26
C TYR A 369 6.98 25.91 -1.72
N ARG A 370 6.00 26.78 -1.45
CA ARG A 370 6.23 28.23 -1.39
C ARG A 370 6.43 28.63 0.06
N VAL A 371 7.53 29.33 0.35
CA VAL A 371 7.95 29.65 1.72
C VAL A 371 7.79 31.14 1.98
N TRP A 372 7.09 31.51 3.04
CA TRP A 372 6.97 32.89 3.51
C TRP A 372 7.66 33.04 4.84
N PHE A 373 8.71 33.87 4.90
CA PHE A 373 9.27 34.33 6.17
C PHE A 373 8.54 35.58 6.64
N ILE A 374 7.96 35.53 7.83
CA ILE A 374 7.44 36.69 8.53
C ILE A 374 8.39 37.01 9.67
N ILE A 375 9.02 38.18 9.62
CA ILE A 375 10.07 38.59 10.53
C ILE A 375 9.52 39.62 11.51
N ASP A 376 9.71 39.33 12.79
CA ASP A 376 9.46 40.29 13.85
C ASP A 376 10.49 41.41 13.80
N ASP A 377 10.01 42.63 13.53
CA ASP A 377 10.76 43.87 13.62
C ASP A 377 10.24 44.75 14.77
N SER A 378 9.69 44.16 15.83
CA SER A 378 9.30 44.89 17.04
C SER A 378 10.53 45.34 17.84
N GLY A 379 10.34 46.30 18.76
CA GLY A 379 11.45 46.87 19.52
C GLY A 379 12.25 45.86 20.37
N SER A 380 11.67 44.72 20.75
CA SER A 380 12.37 43.68 21.52
C SER A 380 13.47 42.98 20.73
N MET A 381 13.36 42.95 19.40
CA MET A 381 14.34 42.31 18.52
C MET A 381 15.69 43.05 18.46
N ASP A 382 15.77 44.31 18.92
CA ASP A 382 17.04 45.06 19.06
C ASP A 382 17.85 44.63 20.30
N THR A 383 17.32 43.71 21.11
CA THR A 383 18.01 43.22 22.31
C THR A 383 18.82 41.96 22.01
N GLU A 384 19.94 41.78 22.71
CA GLU A 384 20.73 40.54 22.76
C GLU A 384 21.19 40.00 21.38
N GLY A 385 21.21 40.83 20.34
CA GLY A 385 21.63 40.46 18.99
C GLY A 385 20.60 39.62 18.21
N ARG A 386 19.33 39.57 18.63
CA ARG A 386 18.26 38.79 17.99
C ARG A 386 18.02 39.18 16.53
N TRP A 387 18.06 40.49 16.24
CA TRP A 387 17.97 41.01 14.87
C TRP A 387 19.07 40.48 13.95
N GLU A 388 20.32 40.53 14.42
CA GLU A 388 21.47 40.06 13.66
C GLU A 388 21.50 38.54 13.51
N GLU A 389 21.07 37.81 14.55
CA GLU A 389 20.92 36.35 14.51
C GLU A 389 19.88 35.93 13.46
N THR A 390 18.72 36.61 13.41
CA THR A 390 17.70 36.38 12.38
C THR A 390 18.24 36.68 10.97
N ARG A 391 18.96 37.80 10.81
CA ARG A 391 19.60 38.17 9.54
C ARG A 391 20.54 37.09 9.04
N ALA A 392 21.45 36.64 9.91
CA ALA A 392 22.45 35.63 9.57
C ALA A 392 21.82 34.28 9.18
N ALA A 393 20.77 33.85 9.90
CA ALA A 393 20.04 32.62 9.59
C ALA A 393 19.40 32.66 8.19
N LEU A 394 18.73 33.76 7.86
CA LEU A 394 18.06 33.95 6.57
C LEU A 394 19.04 34.05 5.39
N ILE A 395 20.18 34.72 5.58
CA ILE A 395 21.25 34.78 4.56
C ILE A 395 21.70 33.37 4.21
N GLY A 396 21.94 32.51 5.21
CA GLY A 396 22.36 31.14 4.96
C GLY A 396 21.32 30.32 4.19
N ILE A 397 20.02 30.46 4.50
CA ILE A 397 18.95 29.80 3.73
C ILE A 397 18.89 30.31 2.28
N ALA A 398 19.04 31.62 2.07
CA ALA A 398 19.10 32.19 0.73
C ALA A 398 20.29 31.66 -0.07
N GLU A 399 21.48 31.51 0.54
CA GLU A 399 22.63 30.87 -0.12
C GLU A 399 22.33 29.44 -0.58
N TYR A 400 21.63 28.65 0.23
CA TYR A 400 21.18 27.31 -0.16
C TYR A 400 20.22 27.35 -1.35
N ALA A 401 19.22 28.24 -1.32
CA ALA A 401 18.27 28.41 -2.41
C ALA A 401 18.96 28.78 -3.73
N MET A 402 19.98 29.65 -3.67
CA MET A 402 20.74 30.11 -4.83
C MET A 402 21.60 29.01 -5.47
N LYS A 403 22.17 28.10 -4.67
CA LYS A 403 22.91 26.93 -5.19
C LYS A 403 22.02 26.03 -6.05
N CYS A 404 20.70 26.11 -5.92
CA CYS A 404 19.74 25.20 -6.54
C CYS A 404 19.23 25.64 -7.93
N ARG A 405 19.93 26.56 -8.64
CA ARG A 405 19.61 27.02 -10.01
C ARG A 405 18.15 27.47 -10.20
N GLY A 406 17.73 28.55 -9.53
CA GLY A 406 16.48 29.25 -9.84
C GLY A 406 15.26 28.82 -9.03
N LEU A 407 15.44 28.39 -7.78
CA LEU A 407 14.33 28.25 -6.83
C LEU A 407 13.97 29.65 -6.30
N THR A 408 12.85 30.20 -6.76
CA THR A 408 12.46 31.59 -6.53
C THR A 408 11.21 31.74 -5.67
N ASP A 409 10.85 30.72 -4.88
CA ASP A 409 9.59 30.70 -4.11
C ASP A 409 9.77 31.03 -2.62
N ILE A 410 10.76 31.87 -2.28
CA ILE A 410 10.98 32.41 -0.93
C ILE A 410 10.58 33.88 -0.90
N ASP A 411 9.63 34.20 -0.04
CA ASP A 411 9.15 35.56 0.22
C ASP A 411 9.48 35.99 1.65
N LEU A 412 9.60 37.30 1.90
CA LEU A 412 9.87 37.86 3.22
C LEU A 412 8.99 39.09 3.47
N ARG A 413 8.41 39.17 4.68
CA ARG A 413 7.63 40.32 5.18
C ARG A 413 7.95 40.61 6.63
N PHE A 414 7.89 41.87 7.01
CA PHE A 414 8.03 42.28 8.41
C PHE A 414 6.67 42.56 9.06
N PHE A 415 6.63 42.53 10.40
CA PHE A 415 5.41 42.85 11.15
C PHE A 415 5.00 44.32 11.01
N ASN A 416 5.92 45.26 11.21
CA ASN A 416 5.66 46.69 11.27
C ASN A 416 6.06 47.40 9.97
N SER A 417 7.22 47.05 9.41
CA SER A 417 7.70 47.63 8.15
C SER A 417 6.80 47.26 6.97
N ALA A 418 6.54 48.24 6.11
CA ALA A 418 5.76 48.04 4.89
C ALA A 418 6.54 47.31 3.79
N ILE A 419 7.83 47.03 3.98
CA ILE A 419 8.67 46.36 2.99
C ILE A 419 8.31 44.87 2.90
N THR A 420 8.14 44.38 1.66
CA THR A 420 8.02 42.96 1.32
C THR A 420 9.06 42.64 0.25
N LEU A 421 9.79 41.54 0.42
CA LEU A 421 10.60 40.96 -0.64
C LEU A 421 9.85 39.75 -1.21
N LEU A 422 9.65 39.73 -2.52
CA LEU A 422 9.01 38.62 -3.21
C LEU A 422 10.03 37.90 -4.06
N ASN A 423 9.99 36.57 -4.03
CA ASN A 423 10.85 35.71 -4.83
C ASN A 423 12.35 36.11 -4.71
N ILE A 424 12.89 36.13 -3.50
CA ILE A 424 14.26 36.59 -3.22
C ILE A 424 15.28 35.88 -4.12
N GLN A 425 16.13 36.65 -4.81
CA GLN A 425 17.13 36.15 -5.77
C GLN A 425 18.58 36.35 -5.33
N SER A 426 18.83 36.98 -4.19
CA SER A 426 20.19 37.24 -3.73
C SER A 426 20.26 37.44 -2.22
N THR A 427 21.41 37.11 -1.64
CA THR A 427 21.71 37.42 -0.24
C THR A 427 21.77 38.93 0.00
N SER A 428 22.21 39.70 -1.00
CA SER A 428 22.29 41.18 -0.92
C SER A 428 20.93 41.86 -0.73
N GLU A 429 19.83 41.27 -1.23
CA GLU A 429 18.47 41.79 -0.98
C GLU A 429 18.13 41.70 0.51
N ILE A 430 18.48 40.58 1.15
CA ILE A 430 18.27 40.37 2.59
C ILE A 430 19.18 41.31 3.39
N GLU A 431 20.45 41.43 3.03
CA GLU A 431 21.37 42.36 3.71
C GLU A 431 20.89 43.82 3.64
N SER A 432 20.47 44.25 2.46
CA SER A 432 19.98 45.61 2.22
C SER A 432 18.71 45.90 3.03
N VAL A 433 17.77 44.95 3.09
CA VAL A 433 16.53 45.17 3.84
C VAL A 433 16.75 45.19 5.35
N PHE A 434 17.63 44.35 5.89
CA PHE A 434 17.98 44.37 7.32
C PHE A 434 18.83 45.58 7.73
N THR A 435 19.48 46.24 6.78
CA THR A 435 20.13 47.55 7.00
C THR A 435 19.09 48.68 7.03
N SER A 436 18.06 48.57 6.18
CA SER A 436 17.04 49.60 6.00
C SER A 436 15.93 49.56 7.06
N VAL A 437 15.53 48.37 7.48
CA VAL A 437 14.54 48.14 8.53
C VAL A 437 15.24 48.11 9.88
N GLN A 438 14.68 48.82 10.85
CA GLN A 438 15.18 48.86 12.22
C GLN A 438 14.09 48.35 13.16
N PRO A 439 14.41 47.51 14.17
CA PRO A 439 13.42 46.99 15.09
C PRO A 439 12.69 48.11 15.85
N ASN A 440 11.39 48.23 15.66
CA ASN A 440 10.51 49.18 16.33
C ASN A 440 9.03 48.78 16.20
N GLY A 441 8.22 49.11 17.21
CA GLY A 441 6.79 48.85 17.21
C GLY A 441 6.41 47.58 17.98
N GLY A 442 5.22 47.04 17.67
CA GLY A 442 4.64 45.88 18.34
C GLY A 442 4.74 44.60 17.50
N THR A 443 4.00 43.57 17.88
CA THR A 443 3.97 42.26 17.21
C THR A 443 2.56 41.99 16.62
N PRO A 444 2.12 42.70 15.57
CA PRO A 444 0.80 42.52 14.92
C PRO A 444 0.72 41.21 14.11
N THR A 445 0.97 40.07 14.75
CA THR A 445 1.12 38.75 14.14
C THR A 445 -0.12 38.33 13.36
N GLY A 446 -1.30 38.48 13.95
CA GLY A 446 -2.57 38.12 13.33
C GLY A 446 -2.87 38.96 12.08
N ALA A 447 -2.66 40.27 12.14
CA ALA A 447 -2.89 41.17 11.01
C ALA A 447 -2.04 40.81 9.78
N VAL A 448 -0.73 40.53 9.97
CA VAL A 448 0.16 40.15 8.87
C VAL A 448 -0.17 38.75 8.34
N LEU A 449 -0.43 37.78 9.22
CA LEU A 449 -0.88 36.44 8.81
C LEU A 449 -2.16 36.50 7.99
N ASN A 450 -3.12 37.33 8.40
CA ASN A 450 -4.41 37.48 7.72
C ASN A 450 -4.24 37.90 6.25
N GLY A 451 -3.32 38.81 5.97
CA GLY A 451 -3.03 39.23 4.59
C GLY A 451 -2.53 38.06 3.73
N ILE A 452 -1.48 37.37 4.18
CA ILE A 452 -0.83 36.28 3.43
C ILE A 452 -1.79 35.10 3.25
N LEU A 453 -2.51 34.71 4.31
CA LEU A 453 -3.46 33.60 4.27
C LEU A 453 -4.62 33.88 3.32
N ASN A 454 -5.23 35.07 3.40
CA ASN A 454 -6.36 35.44 2.53
C ASN A 454 -5.95 35.50 1.06
N ASP A 455 -4.75 35.99 0.74
CA ASP A 455 -4.28 36.02 -0.63
C ASP A 455 -4.00 34.62 -1.18
N HIS A 456 -3.46 33.70 -0.37
CA HIS A 456 -3.26 32.31 -0.80
C HIS A 456 -4.59 31.56 -0.95
N ILE A 457 -5.51 31.69 0.01
CA ILE A 457 -6.85 31.09 -0.07
C ILE A 457 -7.60 31.61 -1.30
N ARG A 458 -7.54 32.91 -1.59
CA ARG A 458 -8.16 33.47 -2.80
C ARG A 458 -7.59 32.86 -4.08
N LYS A 459 -6.28 32.62 -4.15
CA LYS A 459 -5.64 31.94 -5.29
C LYS A 459 -6.13 30.50 -5.42
N LEU A 460 -6.32 29.79 -4.32
CA LEU A 460 -6.86 28.43 -4.32
C LEU A 460 -8.33 28.42 -4.77
N ASP A 461 -9.18 29.27 -4.18
CA ASP A 461 -10.61 29.38 -4.51
C ASP A 461 -10.80 29.67 -6.01
N GLN A 462 -10.04 30.62 -6.56
CA GLN A 462 -10.10 31.00 -7.97
C GLN A 462 -9.62 29.90 -8.93
N ALA A 463 -8.82 28.96 -8.45
CA ALA A 463 -8.25 27.91 -9.27
C ALA A 463 -9.07 26.62 -9.28
N ILE A 464 -10.11 26.48 -8.43
CA ILE A 464 -10.99 25.31 -8.42
C ILE A 464 -11.51 25.04 -9.84
N ASP A 465 -11.52 23.77 -10.24
CA ASP A 465 -11.92 23.29 -11.57
C ASP A 465 -11.10 23.87 -12.75
N THR A 466 -9.95 24.48 -12.48
CA THR A 466 -9.01 24.94 -13.51
C THR A 466 -7.75 24.05 -13.54
N PRO A 467 -7.07 23.92 -14.70
CA PRO A 467 -5.80 23.20 -14.79
C PRO A 467 -4.68 23.78 -13.90
N ASN A 468 -4.86 25.01 -13.40
CA ASN A 468 -3.88 25.66 -12.54
C ASN A 468 -3.93 25.16 -11.09
N TYR A 469 -5.04 24.57 -10.63
CA TYR A 469 -5.19 24.13 -9.24
C TYR A 469 -4.07 23.18 -8.79
N ARG A 470 -3.74 22.20 -9.65
CA ARG A 470 -2.65 21.23 -9.42
C ARG A 470 -1.26 21.85 -9.35
N ASN A 471 -1.08 23.07 -9.86
CA ASN A 471 0.20 23.76 -9.93
C ASN A 471 0.41 24.73 -8.75
N ILE A 472 -0.62 25.00 -7.94
CA ILE A 472 -0.47 25.85 -6.75
C ILE A 472 0.32 25.05 -5.71
N LYS A 473 1.54 25.50 -5.41
CA LYS A 473 2.36 24.88 -4.37
C LYS A 473 1.73 25.06 -2.99
N PRO A 474 1.89 24.09 -2.07
CA PRO A 474 1.54 24.29 -0.67
C PRO A 474 2.33 25.47 -0.10
N LEU A 475 1.68 26.25 0.74
CA LEU A 475 2.24 27.40 1.43
C LEU A 475 2.78 26.98 2.80
N ASP A 476 4.01 27.36 3.10
CA ASP A 476 4.62 27.19 4.40
C ASP A 476 5.08 28.55 4.94
N ILE A 477 4.45 28.99 6.04
CA ILE A 477 4.72 30.29 6.65
C ILE A 477 5.61 30.07 7.87
N ILE A 478 6.73 30.76 7.93
CA ILE A 478 7.73 30.69 9.00
C ILE A 478 7.77 32.05 9.69
N VAL A 479 7.22 32.13 10.88
CA VAL A 479 7.21 33.35 11.70
C VAL A 479 8.40 33.31 12.64
N ILE A 480 9.35 34.23 12.50
CA ILE A 480 10.49 34.36 13.42
C ILE A 480 10.20 35.53 14.35
N THR A 481 10.06 35.28 15.65
CA THR A 481 9.62 36.28 16.63
C THR A 481 10.21 36.02 18.02
N ASP A 482 10.45 37.08 18.78
CA ASP A 482 10.93 36.98 20.16
C ASP A 482 9.87 37.26 21.22
N GLY A 483 8.64 37.62 20.80
CA GLY A 483 7.65 38.20 21.68
C GLY A 483 6.26 37.58 21.59
N ILE A 484 5.38 38.06 22.47
CA ILE A 484 3.96 37.70 22.52
C ILE A 484 3.21 38.54 21.47
N PRO A 485 2.31 37.96 20.66
CA PRO A 485 1.47 38.72 19.73
C PRO A 485 0.68 39.85 20.43
N THR A 486 0.69 41.05 19.84
CA THR A 486 -0.14 42.19 20.30
C THR A 486 -1.62 42.07 19.93
N ASP A 487 -1.96 41.12 19.05
CA ASP A 487 -3.30 40.82 18.58
C ASP A 487 -3.67 39.34 18.78
N LYS A 488 -4.68 38.83 18.08
CA LYS A 488 -5.23 37.47 18.27
C LYS A 488 -5.01 36.58 17.03
N PRO A 489 -3.78 36.12 16.76
CA PRO A 489 -3.48 35.30 15.58
C PRO A 489 -4.26 33.98 15.57
N ALA A 490 -4.58 33.38 16.72
CA ALA A 490 -5.40 32.18 16.81
C ALA A 490 -6.74 32.31 16.06
N ASN A 491 -7.40 33.46 16.16
CA ASN A 491 -8.69 33.72 15.50
C ASN A 491 -8.54 33.80 13.97
N VAL A 492 -7.43 34.40 13.51
CA VAL A 492 -7.12 34.52 12.08
C VAL A 492 -6.85 33.14 11.49
N ILE A 493 -6.02 32.33 12.15
CA ILE A 493 -5.69 30.98 11.69
C ILE A 493 -6.94 30.08 11.73
N ALA A 494 -7.78 30.20 12.76
CA ALA A 494 -9.06 29.50 12.83
C ALA A 494 -9.99 29.85 11.67
N THR A 495 -10.07 31.14 11.33
CA THR A 495 -10.89 31.63 10.21
C THR A 495 -10.38 31.08 8.88
N ALA A 496 -9.07 31.10 8.66
CA ALA A 496 -8.42 30.54 7.47
C ALA A 496 -8.65 29.02 7.36
N SER A 497 -8.49 28.29 8.47
CA SER A 497 -8.74 26.85 8.55
C SER A 497 -10.18 26.50 8.19
N ALA A 498 -11.15 27.21 8.77
CA ALA A 498 -12.56 27.03 8.48
C ALA A 498 -12.91 27.34 7.02
N HIS A 499 -12.27 28.34 6.41
CA HIS A 499 -12.44 28.64 4.99
C HIS A 499 -11.90 27.52 4.11
N LEU A 500 -10.67 27.05 4.34
CA LEU A 500 -10.07 25.94 3.59
C LEU A 500 -10.97 24.70 3.62
N GLN A 501 -11.52 24.35 4.80
CA GLN A 501 -12.46 23.25 4.96
C GLN A 501 -13.76 23.48 4.20
N LYS A 502 -14.36 24.68 4.33
CA LYS A 502 -15.62 25.04 3.66
C LYS A 502 -15.48 25.00 2.13
N SER A 503 -14.38 25.51 1.60
CA SER A 503 -14.04 25.46 0.17
C SER A 503 -13.54 24.09 -0.29
N ARG A 504 -13.44 23.10 0.61
CA ARG A 504 -13.00 21.73 0.32
C ARG A 504 -11.58 21.65 -0.25
N HIS A 505 -10.71 22.57 0.14
CA HIS A 505 -9.29 22.50 -0.17
C HIS A 505 -8.62 21.37 0.63
N HIS A 506 -7.53 20.84 0.08
CA HIS A 506 -6.75 19.81 0.77
C HIS A 506 -6.16 20.39 2.09
N PRO A 507 -6.27 19.69 3.22
CA PRO A 507 -5.87 20.21 4.54
C PRO A 507 -4.38 20.54 4.66
N ASN A 508 -3.52 19.85 3.90
CA ASN A 508 -2.07 20.11 3.89
C ASN A 508 -1.63 21.35 3.07
N HIS A 509 -2.55 22.17 2.54
CA HIS A 509 -2.19 23.33 1.70
C HIS A 509 -1.43 24.43 2.44
N VAL A 510 -1.66 24.57 3.74
CA VAL A 510 -1.07 25.64 4.54
C VAL A 510 -0.47 25.06 5.82
N GLY A 511 0.82 25.31 6.02
CA GLY A 511 1.52 25.11 7.30
C GLY A 511 2.02 26.44 7.85
N ILE A 512 2.02 26.57 9.18
CA ILE A 512 2.55 27.73 9.89
C ILE A 512 3.51 27.23 10.97
N GLN A 513 4.71 27.77 11.01
CA GLN A 513 5.71 27.46 12.04
C GLN A 513 6.12 28.75 12.74
N PHE A 514 5.95 28.80 14.06
CA PHE A 514 6.49 29.86 14.89
C PHE A 514 7.85 29.44 15.43
N VAL A 515 8.87 30.20 15.05
CA VAL A 515 10.25 30.01 15.49
C VAL A 515 10.57 31.12 16.48
N GLN A 516 10.69 30.74 17.74
CA GLN A 516 11.04 31.68 18.79
C GLN A 516 12.53 32.02 18.73
N ILE A 517 12.85 33.29 18.92
CA ILE A 517 14.22 33.77 19.08
C ILE A 517 14.36 34.49 20.43
N GLY A 518 15.43 34.21 21.17
CA GLY A 518 15.59 34.74 22.53
C GLY A 518 14.60 34.17 23.55
N ARG A 519 14.78 34.55 24.81
CA ARG A 519 13.93 34.10 25.94
C ARG A 519 13.14 35.27 26.50
N ASP A 520 11.94 35.46 25.98
CA ASP A 520 10.97 36.39 26.56
C ASP A 520 10.03 35.69 27.55
N ASN A 521 9.74 36.34 28.67
CA ASN A 521 8.91 35.78 29.73
C ASN A 521 7.44 35.74 29.28
N GLY A 522 6.99 34.57 28.82
CA GLY A 522 5.59 34.32 28.43
C GLY A 522 5.39 34.04 26.95
N ALA A 523 6.41 34.24 26.11
CA ALA A 523 6.38 33.85 24.70
C ALA A 523 6.13 32.33 24.53
N ASP A 524 6.80 31.48 25.32
CA ASP A 524 6.61 30.02 25.30
C ASP A 524 5.13 29.64 25.53
N ALA A 525 4.49 30.29 26.52
CA ALA A 525 3.09 30.03 26.87
C ALA A 525 2.14 30.54 25.78
N ALA A 526 2.41 31.71 25.21
CA ALA A 526 1.61 32.27 24.12
C ALA A 526 1.70 31.40 22.86
N LEU A 527 2.89 30.93 22.50
CA LEU A 527 3.09 30.02 21.36
C LEU A 527 2.43 28.67 21.61
N ALA A 528 2.55 28.10 22.81
CA ALA A 528 1.87 26.85 23.17
C ALA A 528 0.34 26.96 23.05
N GLN A 529 -0.25 28.12 23.38
CA GLN A 529 -1.69 28.35 23.19
C GLN A 529 -2.11 28.32 21.70
N LEU A 530 -1.23 28.71 20.77
CA LEU A 530 -1.53 28.64 19.33
C LEU A 530 -1.61 27.22 18.79
N MET A 531 -1.03 26.25 19.51
CA MET A 531 -1.10 24.83 19.16
C MET A 531 -2.35 24.13 19.68
N GLN A 532 -3.22 24.81 20.43
CA GLN A 532 -4.42 24.19 21.03
C GLN A 532 -5.62 24.22 20.08
N GLY A 533 -6.49 23.21 20.19
CA GLY A 533 -7.75 23.12 19.45
C GLY A 533 -7.59 22.74 17.97
N ALA A 534 -8.66 22.90 17.19
CA ALA A 534 -8.71 22.51 15.77
C ALA A 534 -7.70 23.26 14.88
N VAL A 535 -7.23 24.42 15.34
CA VAL A 535 -6.22 25.27 14.70
C VAL A 535 -4.82 24.65 14.82
N GLY A 536 -4.56 23.91 15.90
CA GLY A 536 -3.26 23.36 16.25
C GLY A 536 -2.66 22.42 15.22
N ASN A 537 -3.49 21.81 14.36
CA ASN A 537 -2.99 20.96 13.28
C ASN A 537 -2.24 21.78 12.21
N MET A 538 -2.60 23.04 11.98
CA MET A 538 -1.91 23.89 11.00
C MET A 538 -0.65 24.57 11.55
N VAL A 539 -0.45 24.52 12.88
CA VAL A 539 0.57 25.31 13.58
C VAL A 539 1.60 24.40 14.23
N ASP A 540 2.86 24.73 14.03
CA ASP A 540 4.00 24.19 14.74
C ASP A 540 4.71 25.29 15.52
N THR A 541 5.34 24.94 16.64
CA THR A 541 6.18 25.88 17.39
C THR A 541 7.55 25.28 17.62
N VAL A 542 8.56 26.14 17.60
CA VAL A 542 9.94 25.82 17.92
C VAL A 542 10.40 26.82 18.97
N LEU A 543 10.54 26.35 20.20
CA LEU A 543 11.00 27.15 21.34
C LEU A 543 12.51 27.44 21.24
N TYR A 544 12.94 28.51 21.91
CA TYR A 544 14.34 28.93 21.91
C TYR A 544 15.20 28.18 22.94
N ASP A 545 15.94 27.18 22.46
CA ASP A 545 16.90 26.38 23.24
C ASP A 545 18.38 26.74 22.95
N GLU A 546 18.75 27.02 21.70
CA GLU A 546 20.07 27.47 21.27
C GLU A 546 20.00 28.73 20.38
N LYS A 547 21.09 29.16 19.71
CA LYS A 547 21.02 30.25 18.71
C LYS A 547 20.41 29.77 17.39
N LEU A 548 19.68 30.63 16.69
CA LEU A 548 19.14 30.40 15.36
C LEU A 548 20.25 30.57 14.31
N THR A 549 21.04 29.53 14.09
CA THR A 549 22.02 29.47 13.00
C THR A 549 21.36 29.06 11.67
N PRO A 550 22.00 29.27 10.51
CA PRO A 550 21.51 28.74 9.24
C PRO A 550 21.18 27.25 9.25
N GLN A 551 22.07 26.43 9.84
CA GLN A 551 21.90 24.97 9.92
C GLN A 551 20.74 24.60 10.85
N ARG A 552 20.48 25.40 11.88
CA ARG A 552 19.31 25.19 12.73
C ARG A 552 18.03 25.59 12.03
N LEU A 553 18.00 26.74 11.35
CA LEU A 553 16.84 27.14 10.56
C LEU A 553 16.53 26.10 9.48
N GLU A 554 17.54 25.54 8.81
CA GLU A 554 17.37 24.41 7.88
C GLU A 554 16.71 23.19 8.56
N ARG A 555 17.22 22.77 9.73
CA ARG A 555 16.61 21.67 10.51
C ARG A 555 15.16 21.97 10.90
N ILE A 556 14.84 23.21 11.24
CA ILE A 556 13.48 23.64 11.59
C ILE A 556 12.56 23.53 10.37
N LEU A 557 12.96 24.09 9.23
CA LEU A 557 12.20 24.03 7.98
C LEU A 557 11.91 22.57 7.58
N LEU A 558 12.91 21.68 7.67
CA LEU A 558 12.74 20.27 7.35
C LEU A 558 12.03 19.47 8.46
N GLY A 559 11.94 20.05 9.67
CA GLY A 559 11.31 19.47 10.86
C GLY A 559 9.80 19.68 10.94
N GLY A 560 9.24 20.53 10.08
CA GLY A 560 7.81 20.80 10.03
C GLY A 560 6.97 19.55 9.73
N ILE A 561 5.75 19.49 10.27
CA ILE A 561 4.81 18.39 10.04
C ILE A 561 3.59 18.89 9.28
N GLN A 562 3.13 18.11 8.31
CA GLN A 562 1.91 18.40 7.57
C GLN A 562 0.66 18.31 8.48
N PRO A 563 -0.35 19.18 8.29
CA PRO A 563 -1.51 19.24 9.18
C PRO A 563 -2.22 17.92 9.45
N ASN A 564 -2.44 17.10 8.44
CA ASN A 564 -3.09 15.79 8.60
C ASN A 564 -2.23 14.78 9.36
N VAL A 565 -0.91 14.85 9.24
CA VAL A 565 0.02 14.02 10.00
C VAL A 565 0.08 14.50 11.44
N ARG A 566 0.04 15.81 11.68
CA ARG A 566 -0.01 16.37 13.03
C ARG A 566 -1.26 15.94 13.79
N ALA A 567 -2.40 15.86 13.10
CA ALA A 567 -3.65 15.37 13.69
C ALA A 567 -3.57 13.91 14.21
N MET A 568 -2.55 13.15 13.81
CA MET A 568 -2.29 11.78 14.27
C MET A 568 -1.47 11.72 15.57
N LEU A 569 -0.77 12.81 15.91
CA LEU A 569 0.00 12.87 17.14
C LEU A 569 -0.94 12.91 18.35
N PRO A 570 -0.53 12.34 19.51
CA PRO A 570 -1.26 12.52 20.75
C PRO A 570 -1.46 14.01 21.02
N SER A 571 -2.65 14.41 21.47
CA SER A 571 -2.87 15.77 21.95
C SER A 571 -1.89 16.03 23.09
N ALA A 572 -1.08 17.09 22.94
CA ALA A 572 -0.05 17.49 23.90
C ALA A 572 -0.64 17.97 25.23
#